data_AF-A0A7S2L848-F1
#
_entry.id   AF-A0A7S2L848-F1
#
_cell.length_a   1.000
_cell.length_b   1.000
_cell.length_c   1.000
_cell.angle_alpha   90.00
_cell.angle_beta   90.00
_cell.angle_gamma   90.00
#
_symmetry.space_group_name_H-M   'P 1'
#
loop_
_entity.id
_entity.type
_entity.pdbx_description
1 polymer ?
#
loop_
_entity_poly.entity_id
_entity_poly.type
_entity_poly.pdbx_seq_one_letter_code
_entity_poly.pdbx_strand_id
1 'polypeptide(L)'
;LSGAGVAQALLLRQRLQQVCAEDAAAAPLLRPDAVLVSPLTRAVQTAVVGFAPTLTRPGASGELHLMANAREKQNLGGMDTMSRKTGANIIRNVHDRLLGARGGKCVDSTDEDFAKLRFNLREVQEQWWSNGRSESEGQLCARMREFVAQLLYSPHDCIVVVGHSHFFRAVFRKYLSPELKARAPELTSWMATQRLANCGAIRLDLE
;
A
#
# COMPACT_ATOMS: atom_id res chain seq x y z
N LEU A 1 -8.34 10.47 1.48
CA LEU A 1 -7.70 11.15 0.35
C LEU A 1 -8.45 12.45 0.17
N SER A 2 -7.77 13.54 -0.19
CA SER A 2 -8.43 14.72 -0.75
C SER A 2 -8.88 14.42 -2.19
N GLY A 3 -9.63 15.32 -2.82
CA GLY A 3 -9.95 15.21 -4.25
C GLY A 3 -8.69 15.05 -5.12
N ALA A 4 -7.63 15.81 -4.82
CA ALA A 4 -6.33 15.67 -5.49
C ALA A 4 -5.70 14.27 -5.27
N GLY A 5 -5.82 13.71 -4.07
CA GLY A 5 -5.33 12.35 -3.79
C GLY A 5 -6.11 11.27 -4.56
N VAL A 6 -7.41 11.45 -4.76
CA VAL A 6 -8.22 10.55 -5.60
C VAL A 6 -7.76 10.66 -7.06
N ALA A 7 -7.56 11.87 -7.58
CA ALA A 7 -7.05 12.08 -8.93
C ALA A 7 -5.67 11.43 -9.14
N GLN A 8 -4.77 11.52 -8.15
CA GLN A 8 -3.47 10.84 -8.19
C GLN A 8 -3.60 9.31 -8.25
N ALA A 9 -4.54 8.73 -7.50
CA ALA A 9 -4.77 7.29 -7.53
C ALA A 9 -5.39 6.81 -8.86
N LEU A 10 -6.27 7.61 -9.48
CA LEU A 10 -6.78 7.35 -10.82
C LEU A 10 -5.69 7.44 -11.88
N LEU A 11 -4.78 8.41 -11.77
CA LEU A 11 -3.64 8.54 -12.67
C LEU A 11 -2.66 7.37 -12.51
N LEU A 12 -2.44 6.87 -11.29
CA LEU A 12 -1.67 5.65 -11.06
C LEU A 12 -2.25 4.47 -11.83
N ARG A 13 -3.57 4.26 -11.79
CA ARG A 13 -4.23 3.20 -12.57
C ARG A 13 -3.91 3.30 -14.07
N GLN A 14 -4.02 4.49 -14.64
CA GLN A 14 -3.71 4.72 -16.06
C GLN A 14 -2.24 4.44 -16.38
N ARG A 15 -1.33 4.89 -15.52
CA ARG A 15 0.11 4.65 -15.67
C ARG A 15 0.48 3.18 -15.57
N LEU A 16 -0.15 2.43 -14.66
CA LEU A 16 0.06 0.98 -14.56
C LEU A 16 -0.35 0.29 -15.87
N GLN A 17 -1.50 0.67 -16.44
CA GLN A 17 -1.94 0.13 -17.73
C GLN A 17 -0.96 0.45 -18.86
N GLN A 18 -0.49 1.69 -18.92
CA GLN A 18 0.48 2.12 -19.92
C GLN A 18 1.81 1.36 -19.78
N VAL A 19 2.41 1.34 -18.59
CA VAL A 19 3.69 0.67 -18.36
C VAL A 19 3.60 -0.83 -18.64
N CYS A 20 2.48 -1.49 -18.30
CA CYS A 20 2.31 -2.91 -18.59
C CYS A 20 2.03 -3.21 -20.06
N ALA A 21 1.63 -2.21 -20.86
CA ALA A 21 1.53 -2.34 -22.30
C ALA A 21 2.89 -2.13 -22.99
N GLU A 22 3.77 -1.33 -22.39
CA GLU A 22 5.11 -1.00 -22.91
C GLU A 22 6.19 -1.99 -22.45
N ASP A 23 6.06 -2.56 -21.24
CA ASP A 23 7.01 -3.47 -20.62
C ASP A 23 6.32 -4.78 -20.19
N ALA A 24 6.62 -5.86 -20.91
CA ALA A 24 6.11 -7.19 -20.60
C ALA A 24 6.50 -7.67 -19.20
N ALA A 25 7.65 -7.22 -18.67
CA ALA A 25 8.08 -7.57 -17.31
C ALA A 25 7.18 -6.90 -16.25
N ALA A 26 6.50 -5.80 -16.58
CA ALA A 26 5.57 -5.12 -15.68
C ALA A 26 4.17 -5.71 -15.68
N ALA A 27 3.81 -6.56 -16.66
CA ALA A 27 2.47 -7.16 -16.80
C ALA A 27 1.89 -7.79 -15.51
N PRO A 28 2.68 -8.42 -14.63
CA PRO A 28 2.18 -8.93 -13.34
C PRO A 28 1.56 -7.85 -12.44
N LEU A 29 1.91 -6.57 -12.59
CA LEU A 29 1.31 -5.46 -11.82
C LEU A 29 -0.17 -5.26 -12.15
N LEU A 30 -0.63 -5.69 -13.34
CA LEU A 30 -2.05 -5.72 -13.69
C LEU A 30 -2.73 -7.03 -13.29
N ARG A 31 -2.02 -8.01 -12.74
CA ARG A 31 -2.58 -9.27 -12.25
C ARG A 31 -1.78 -9.75 -11.03
N PRO A 32 -1.70 -8.95 -9.95
CA PRO A 32 -0.95 -9.35 -8.77
C PRO A 32 -1.64 -10.54 -8.11
N ASP A 33 -0.84 -11.46 -7.56
CA ASP A 33 -1.35 -12.61 -6.81
C ASP A 33 -1.90 -12.15 -5.45
N ALA A 34 -1.29 -11.12 -4.88
CA ALA A 34 -1.73 -10.48 -3.65
C ALA A 34 -1.56 -8.96 -3.69
N VAL A 35 -2.51 -8.26 -3.06
CA VAL A 35 -2.42 -6.83 -2.80
C VAL A 35 -2.47 -6.60 -1.29
N LEU A 36 -1.30 -6.35 -0.71
CA LEU A 36 -1.12 -6.05 0.69
C LEU A 36 -1.24 -4.53 0.90
N VAL A 37 -2.00 -4.12 1.89
CA VAL A 37 -2.39 -2.72 2.05
C VAL A 37 -2.19 -2.30 3.49
N SER A 38 -1.54 -1.16 3.69
CA SER A 38 -1.53 -0.54 5.01
C SER A 38 -2.97 -0.25 5.48
N PRO A 39 -3.32 -0.55 6.74
CA PRO A 39 -4.66 -0.30 7.27
C PRO A 39 -4.99 1.19 7.47
N LEU A 40 -4.06 2.10 7.20
CA LEU A 40 -4.33 3.53 7.26
C LEU A 40 -5.25 3.93 6.10
N THR A 41 -6.31 4.69 6.40
CA THR A 41 -7.39 5.03 5.46
C THR A 41 -6.89 5.49 4.09
N ARG A 42 -5.87 6.35 4.02
CA ARG A 42 -5.35 6.85 2.74
C ARG A 42 -4.79 5.74 1.84
N ALA A 43 -4.11 4.74 2.42
CA ALA A 43 -3.53 3.64 1.66
C ALA A 43 -4.63 2.69 1.16
N VAL A 44 -5.62 2.37 2.01
CA VAL A 44 -6.78 1.57 1.59
C VAL A 44 -7.56 2.27 0.47
N GLN A 45 -7.75 3.58 0.57
CA GLN A 45 -8.40 4.37 -0.49
C GLN A 45 -7.59 4.36 -1.79
N THR A 46 -6.27 4.51 -1.72
CA THR A 46 -5.40 4.38 -2.90
C THR A 46 -5.49 2.99 -3.51
N ALA A 47 -5.51 1.93 -2.69
CA ALA A 47 -5.64 0.55 -3.17
C ALA A 47 -6.98 0.32 -3.87
N VAL A 48 -8.09 0.75 -3.26
CA VAL A 48 -9.42 0.68 -3.88
C VAL A 48 -9.43 1.42 -5.22
N VAL A 49 -9.04 2.70 -5.25
CA VAL A 49 -9.15 3.52 -6.48
C VAL A 49 -8.18 3.04 -7.56
N GLY A 50 -6.97 2.64 -7.18
CA GLY A 50 -5.91 2.24 -8.11
C GLY A 50 -6.03 0.80 -8.62
N PHE A 51 -6.51 -0.13 -7.80
CA PHE A 51 -6.44 -1.56 -8.07
C PHE A 51 -7.78 -2.29 -8.10
N ALA A 52 -8.89 -1.72 -7.62
CA ALA A 52 -10.17 -2.44 -7.66
C ALA A 52 -10.52 -3.00 -9.06
N PRO A 53 -10.37 -2.24 -10.16
CA PRO A 53 -10.64 -2.73 -11.52
C PRO A 53 -9.73 -3.88 -11.98
N THR A 54 -8.58 -4.03 -11.33
CA THR A 54 -7.69 -5.18 -11.53
C THR A 54 -8.15 -6.39 -10.74
N LEU A 55 -8.65 -6.16 -9.54
CA LEU A 55 -9.08 -7.20 -8.61
C LEU A 55 -10.53 -7.66 -8.84
N THR A 56 -11.38 -6.87 -9.48
CA THR A 56 -12.81 -7.17 -9.70
C THR A 56 -13.08 -7.81 -11.07
N ARG A 57 -12.04 -8.11 -11.85
CA ARG A 57 -12.19 -8.82 -13.13
C ARG A 57 -12.64 -10.27 -12.93
N PRO A 58 -13.31 -10.87 -13.93
CA PRO A 58 -13.58 -12.31 -13.90
C PRO A 58 -12.31 -13.13 -13.65
N GLY A 59 -12.34 -14.00 -12.64
CA GLY A 59 -11.23 -14.87 -12.26
C GLY A 59 -10.14 -14.23 -11.39
N ALA A 60 -10.25 -12.94 -11.05
CA ALA A 60 -9.36 -12.32 -10.07
C ALA A 60 -9.78 -12.67 -8.62
N SER A 61 -8.85 -12.56 -7.67
CA SER A 61 -9.13 -12.87 -6.27
C SER A 61 -10.21 -11.95 -5.68
N GLY A 62 -10.25 -10.68 -6.11
CA GLY A 62 -11.12 -9.66 -5.53
C GLY A 62 -10.69 -9.20 -4.14
N GLU A 63 -9.53 -9.62 -3.63
CA GLU A 63 -9.19 -9.49 -2.21
C GLU A 63 -8.05 -8.49 -1.95
N LEU A 64 -8.26 -7.61 -0.96
CA LEU A 64 -7.24 -6.72 -0.39
C LEU A 64 -6.88 -7.20 1.02
N HIS A 65 -5.60 -7.38 1.30
CA HIS A 65 -5.12 -7.84 2.62
C HIS A 65 -4.62 -6.66 3.44
N LEU A 66 -5.29 -6.35 4.55
CA LEU A 66 -4.83 -5.28 5.43
C LEU A 66 -3.69 -5.78 6.30
N MET A 67 -2.49 -5.30 6.01
CA MET A 67 -1.23 -5.70 6.63
C MET A 67 -0.80 -4.65 7.66
N ALA A 68 -0.90 -4.99 8.95
CA ALA A 68 -0.56 -4.09 10.05
C ALA A 68 0.88 -3.56 9.95
N ASN A 69 1.78 -4.42 9.46
CA ASN A 69 3.20 -4.12 9.35
C ASN A 69 3.54 -3.13 8.23
N ALA A 70 2.66 -2.93 7.24
CA ALA A 70 2.83 -1.97 6.16
C ALA A 70 2.47 -0.51 6.55
N ARG A 71 2.05 -0.27 7.80
CA ARG A 71 1.71 1.09 8.28
C ARG A 71 2.88 2.05 8.27
N GLU A 72 2.55 3.34 8.23
CA GLU A 72 3.55 4.41 8.31
C GLU A 72 4.32 4.34 9.63
N LYS A 73 5.59 4.75 9.63
CA LYS A 73 6.36 4.94 10.86
C LYS A 73 5.62 5.91 11.80
N GLN A 74 5.37 5.47 13.02
CA GLN A 74 4.66 6.29 14.00
C GLN A 74 5.63 7.27 14.69
N ASN A 75 5.48 8.55 14.41
CA ASN A 75 6.23 9.62 15.04
C ASN A 75 5.41 10.28 16.16
N LEU A 76 6.07 10.87 17.16
CA LEU A 76 5.41 11.55 18.27
C LEU A 76 4.53 12.70 17.72
N GLY A 77 3.26 12.76 18.13
CA GLY A 77 2.31 13.77 17.65
C GLY A 77 1.76 13.54 16.23
N GLY A 78 2.15 12.45 15.54
CA GLY A 78 1.67 12.12 14.21
C GLY A 78 0.24 11.58 14.21
N MET A 79 -0.77 12.46 14.30
CA MET A 79 -2.19 12.07 14.24
C MET A 79 -2.54 11.28 12.96
N ASP A 80 -1.83 11.56 11.86
CA ASP A 80 -1.98 10.88 10.57
C ASP A 80 -1.33 9.49 10.49
N THR A 81 -0.60 9.06 11.53
CA THR A 81 0.05 7.74 11.59
C THR A 81 -0.68 6.75 12.50
N MET A 82 -1.65 7.24 13.27
CA MET A 82 -2.46 6.44 14.17
C MET A 82 -3.86 6.25 13.57
N SER A 83 -4.32 5.01 13.50
CA SER A 83 -5.75 4.73 13.36
C SER A 83 -6.38 4.68 14.76
N ARG A 84 -7.67 4.97 14.85
CA ARG A 84 -8.51 4.59 16.01
C ARG A 84 -9.51 3.50 15.64
N LYS A 85 -9.30 2.85 14.50
CA LYS A 85 -10.23 1.94 13.84
C LYS A 85 -9.56 0.61 13.60
N THR A 86 -10.29 -0.46 13.90
CA THR A 86 -9.90 -1.85 13.71
C THR A 86 -10.99 -2.59 12.92
N GLY A 87 -10.62 -3.72 12.31
CA GLY A 87 -11.52 -4.59 11.57
C GLY A 87 -12.41 -3.84 10.57
N ALA A 88 -13.69 -4.18 10.57
CA ALA A 88 -14.66 -3.61 9.64
C ALA A 88 -14.87 -2.09 9.80
N ASN A 89 -14.52 -1.50 10.95
CA ASN A 89 -14.58 -0.04 11.14
C ASN A 89 -13.60 0.69 10.20
N ILE A 90 -12.49 0.06 9.83
CA ILE A 90 -11.55 0.63 8.86
C ILE A 90 -12.26 0.79 7.51
N ILE A 91 -12.92 -0.27 7.05
CA ILE A 91 -13.58 -0.35 5.74
C ILE A 91 -14.76 0.62 5.66
N ARG A 92 -15.62 0.68 6.68
CA ARG A 92 -16.71 1.65 6.75
C ARG A 92 -16.20 3.09 6.60
N ASN A 93 -15.20 3.47 7.41
CA ASN A 93 -14.64 4.81 7.34
C ASN A 93 -13.92 5.09 6.00
N VAL A 94 -13.31 4.09 5.37
CA VAL A 94 -12.72 4.23 4.02
C VAL A 94 -13.80 4.58 3.02
N HIS A 95 -14.91 3.84 3.02
CA HIS A 95 -16.06 4.05 2.16
C HIS A 95 -16.67 5.44 2.38
N ASP A 96 -17.02 5.80 3.61
CA ASP A 96 -17.61 7.10 3.96
C ASP A 96 -16.73 8.27 3.49
N ARG A 97 -15.41 8.15 3.67
CA ARG A 97 -14.47 9.19 3.24
C ARG A 97 -14.25 9.22 1.73
N LEU A 98 -14.42 8.11 1.01
CA LEU A 98 -14.36 8.11 -0.45
C LEU A 98 -15.58 8.83 -1.03
N LEU A 99 -16.77 8.53 -0.51
CA LEU A 99 -18.01 9.22 -0.87
C LEU A 99 -17.91 10.73 -0.61
N GLY A 100 -17.44 11.11 0.59
CA GLY A 100 -17.27 12.51 0.97
C GLY A 100 -16.24 13.25 0.10
N ALA A 101 -15.08 12.63 -0.19
CA ALA A 101 -14.02 13.26 -0.99
C ALA A 101 -14.40 13.55 -2.45
N ARG A 102 -15.47 12.90 -2.94
CA ARG A 102 -16.01 13.08 -4.30
C ARG A 102 -17.20 14.04 -4.34
N GLY A 103 -17.48 14.74 -3.23
CA GLY A 103 -18.60 15.66 -3.14
C GLY A 103 -19.95 14.98 -3.33
N GLY A 104 -20.07 13.70 -2.95
CA GLY A 104 -21.29 12.90 -3.13
C GLY A 104 -21.62 12.54 -4.58
N LYS A 105 -20.77 12.88 -5.56
CA LYS A 105 -20.94 12.42 -6.94
C LYS A 105 -20.39 11.01 -7.07
N CYS A 106 -21.28 10.04 -7.25
CA CYS A 106 -20.92 8.68 -7.60
C CYS A 106 -20.25 8.72 -8.98
N VAL A 107 -19.01 8.23 -9.05
CA VAL A 107 -18.51 7.68 -10.32
C VAL A 107 -18.93 6.22 -10.21
N ASP A 108 -20.05 5.86 -10.83
CA ASP A 108 -20.77 4.60 -10.59
C ASP A 108 -19.84 3.38 -10.49
N SER A 109 -18.81 3.33 -11.33
CA SER A 109 -17.83 2.23 -11.32
C SER A 109 -17.06 2.01 -10.00
N THR A 110 -16.73 3.05 -9.20
CA THR A 110 -15.91 2.81 -7.99
C THR A 110 -16.70 2.25 -6.83
N ASP A 111 -17.95 2.65 -6.65
CA ASP A 111 -18.78 2.11 -5.56
C ASP A 111 -19.19 0.68 -5.90
N GLU A 112 -19.51 0.41 -7.17
CA GLU A 112 -19.68 -0.95 -7.68
C GLU A 112 -18.43 -1.82 -7.52
N ASP A 113 -17.26 -1.27 -7.85
CA ASP A 113 -15.98 -1.96 -7.66
C ASP A 113 -15.72 -2.21 -6.18
N PHE A 114 -15.98 -1.24 -5.30
CA PHE A 114 -15.83 -1.38 -3.86
C PHE A 114 -16.70 -2.50 -3.30
N ALA A 115 -17.95 -2.61 -3.75
CA ALA A 115 -18.87 -3.66 -3.34
C ALA A 115 -18.43 -5.06 -3.76
N LYS A 116 -17.66 -5.17 -4.85
CA LYS A 116 -17.09 -6.45 -5.35
C LYS A 116 -15.80 -6.84 -4.62
N LEU A 117 -15.16 -5.92 -3.90
CA LEU A 117 -13.93 -6.20 -3.16
C LEU A 117 -14.20 -6.95 -1.86
N ARG A 118 -13.32 -7.90 -1.55
CA ARG A 118 -13.20 -8.53 -0.24
C ARG A 118 -12.01 -7.92 0.51
N PHE A 119 -12.15 -7.81 1.82
CA PHE A 119 -11.10 -7.28 2.69
C PHE A 119 -10.71 -8.35 3.70
N ASN A 120 -9.46 -8.82 3.63
CA ASN A 120 -8.90 -9.67 4.67
C ASN A 120 -8.39 -8.77 5.81
N LEU A 121 -9.04 -8.90 6.97
CA LEU A 121 -8.88 -8.04 8.13
C LEU A 121 -8.12 -8.70 9.29
N ARG A 122 -7.56 -9.91 9.09
CA ARG A 122 -7.03 -10.76 10.17
C ARG A 122 -6.01 -10.02 11.07
N GLU A 123 -5.05 -9.30 10.47
CA GLU A 123 -4.01 -8.60 11.25
C GLU A 123 -4.48 -7.31 11.95
N VAL A 124 -5.70 -6.86 11.65
CA VAL A 124 -6.17 -5.53 12.05
C VAL A 124 -7.47 -5.58 12.85
N GLN A 125 -7.87 -6.76 13.32
CA GLN A 125 -9.02 -6.94 14.22
C GLN A 125 -8.77 -6.27 15.58
N GLU A 126 -7.54 -6.33 16.05
CA GLU A 126 -7.10 -5.73 17.31
C GLU A 126 -6.25 -4.48 17.06
N GLN A 127 -5.80 -3.85 18.16
CA GLN A 127 -4.97 -2.66 18.07
C GLN A 127 -3.60 -2.98 17.48
N TRP A 128 -3.32 -2.42 16.31
CA TRP A 128 -2.10 -2.66 15.54
C TRP A 128 -1.09 -1.50 15.56
N TRP A 129 -1.31 -0.50 16.41
CA TRP A 129 -0.47 0.69 16.60
C TRP A 129 -0.08 0.90 18.06
N SER A 130 0.95 1.72 18.32
CA SER A 130 1.38 2.06 19.68
C SER A 130 0.50 3.16 20.28
N ASN A 131 -0.04 3.01 21.49
CA ASN A 131 -0.89 4.05 22.08
C ASN A 131 -0.10 5.30 22.48
N GLY A 132 -0.31 6.41 21.76
CA GLY A 132 0.15 7.75 22.16
C GLY A 132 1.67 7.94 22.23
N ARG A 133 2.46 6.98 21.73
CA ARG A 133 3.93 6.99 21.80
C ARG A 133 4.54 6.88 20.41
N SER A 134 5.71 7.46 20.18
CA SER A 134 6.47 7.15 18.97
C SER A 134 6.91 5.68 18.97
N GLU A 135 6.95 5.08 17.80
CA GLU A 135 7.58 3.77 17.61
C GLU A 135 9.09 3.91 17.83
N SER A 136 9.66 3.11 18.73
CA SER A 136 11.11 3.09 18.96
C SER A 136 11.83 2.51 17.74
N GLU A 137 13.13 2.78 17.62
CA GLU A 137 13.93 2.21 16.54
C GLU A 137 13.92 0.67 16.56
N GLY A 138 14.00 0.06 17.75
CA GLY A 138 13.89 -1.39 17.93
C GLY A 138 12.54 -1.95 17.49
N GLN A 139 11.44 -1.27 17.83
CA GLN A 139 10.09 -1.66 17.39
C GLN A 139 9.93 -1.55 15.88
N LEU A 140 10.40 -0.46 15.27
CA LEU A 140 10.40 -0.28 13.83
C LEU A 140 11.24 -1.36 13.14
N CYS A 141 12.42 -1.69 13.68
CA CYS A 141 13.28 -2.76 13.15
C CYS A 141 12.61 -4.14 13.22
N ALA A 142 11.98 -4.48 14.34
CA ALA A 142 11.25 -5.74 14.49
C ALA A 142 10.08 -5.81 13.49
N ARG A 143 9.32 -4.73 13.34
CA ARG A 143 8.22 -4.66 12.37
C ARG A 143 8.69 -4.77 10.92
N MET A 144 9.78 -4.09 10.56
CA MET A 144 10.32 -4.21 9.21
C MET A 144 10.84 -5.62 8.93
N ARG A 145 11.39 -6.31 9.94
CA ARG A 145 11.80 -7.72 9.81
C ARG A 145 10.60 -8.62 9.54
N GLU A 146 9.52 -8.46 10.31
CA GLU A 146 8.28 -9.20 10.08
C GLU A 146 7.70 -8.88 8.70
N PHE A 147 7.64 -7.61 8.32
CA PHE A 147 7.17 -7.17 7.00
C PHE A 147 7.94 -7.87 5.87
N VAL A 148 9.28 -7.86 5.91
CA VAL A 148 10.11 -8.50 4.87
C VAL A 148 9.96 -10.03 4.92
N ALA A 149 9.89 -10.64 6.10
CA ALA A 149 9.67 -12.08 6.22
C ALA A 149 8.32 -12.50 5.62
N GLN A 150 7.25 -11.75 5.88
CA GLN A 150 5.94 -12.00 5.29
C GLN A 150 5.97 -11.91 3.75
N LEU A 151 6.81 -11.06 3.16
CA LEU A 151 6.99 -10.99 1.71
C LEU A 151 7.83 -12.17 1.18
N LEU A 152 8.97 -12.47 1.82
CA LEU A 152 9.90 -13.52 1.38
C LEU A 152 9.28 -14.93 1.47
N TYR A 153 8.50 -15.19 2.50
CA TYR A 153 7.87 -16.50 2.72
C TYR A 153 6.42 -16.56 2.22
N SER A 154 5.99 -15.56 1.45
CA SER A 154 4.70 -15.57 0.78
C SER A 154 4.72 -16.57 -0.38
N PRO A 155 3.63 -17.34 -0.63
CA PRO A 155 3.54 -18.25 -1.77
C PRO A 155 3.24 -17.52 -3.09
N HIS A 156 3.43 -16.21 -3.16
CA HIS A 156 2.99 -15.35 -4.25
C HIS A 156 4.19 -14.85 -5.05
N ASP A 157 4.11 -14.92 -6.37
CA ASP A 157 5.20 -14.49 -7.27
C ASP A 157 5.18 -12.97 -7.45
N CYS A 158 3.98 -12.36 -7.51
CA CYS A 158 3.82 -10.92 -7.62
C CYS A 158 2.94 -10.36 -6.50
N ILE A 159 3.56 -9.55 -5.63
CA ILE A 159 2.89 -8.87 -4.52
C ILE A 159 2.93 -7.36 -4.73
N VAL A 160 1.78 -6.72 -4.68
CA VAL A 160 1.69 -5.25 -4.63
C VAL A 160 1.50 -4.83 -3.19
N VAL A 161 2.38 -3.97 -2.69
CA VAL A 161 2.25 -3.37 -1.35
C VAL A 161 1.87 -1.90 -1.46
N VAL A 162 0.69 -1.54 -0.97
CA VAL A 162 0.22 -0.14 -0.89
C VAL A 162 0.46 0.39 0.52
N GLY A 163 1.50 1.20 0.67
CA GLY A 163 1.98 1.69 1.97
C GLY A 163 2.32 3.18 1.98
N HIS A 164 3.37 3.54 2.71
CA HIS A 164 3.72 4.94 2.99
C HIS A 164 5.21 5.19 2.81
N SER A 165 5.54 6.41 2.38
CA SER A 165 6.89 6.70 1.90
C SER A 165 7.95 6.73 2.98
N HIS A 166 7.65 7.09 4.24
CA HIS A 166 8.67 7.02 5.29
C HIS A 166 8.97 5.58 5.71
N PHE A 167 7.96 4.72 5.79
CA PHE A 167 8.14 3.29 6.05
C PHE A 167 8.94 2.61 4.94
N PHE A 168 8.55 2.78 3.67
CA PHE A 168 9.30 2.18 2.55
C PHE A 168 10.74 2.67 2.49
N ARG A 169 10.97 3.97 2.72
CA ARG A 169 12.33 4.52 2.81
C ARG A 169 13.15 3.85 3.92
N ALA A 170 12.54 3.56 5.08
CA ALA A 170 13.21 2.85 6.16
C ALA A 170 13.54 1.39 5.78
N VAL A 171 12.62 0.70 5.09
CA VAL A 171 12.84 -0.65 4.54
C VAL A 171 14.01 -0.62 3.57
N PHE A 172 14.02 0.31 2.60
CA PHE A 172 15.09 0.42 1.60
C PHE A 172 16.45 0.69 2.24
N ARG A 173 16.53 1.62 3.21
CA ARG A 173 17.78 1.87 3.96
C ARG A 173 18.35 0.60 4.58
N LYS A 174 17.48 -0.29 5.08
CA LYS A 174 17.89 -1.46 5.85
C LYS A 174 18.18 -2.68 4.98
N TYR A 175 17.39 -2.92 3.93
CA TYR A 175 17.38 -4.19 3.20
C TYR A 175 17.87 -4.13 1.76
N LEU A 176 18.24 -2.96 1.22
CA LEU A 176 18.88 -2.91 -0.11
C LEU A 176 20.20 -3.69 -0.09
N SER A 177 20.31 -4.68 -0.98
CA SER A 177 21.46 -5.57 -1.08
C SER A 177 22.75 -4.84 -1.50
N PRO A 178 23.93 -5.31 -1.07
CA PRO A 178 25.20 -4.78 -1.55
C PRO A 178 25.33 -4.79 -3.07
N GLU A 179 24.83 -5.83 -3.73
CA GLU A 179 24.89 -6.05 -5.17
C GLU A 179 24.07 -4.98 -5.90
N LEU A 180 22.85 -4.70 -5.44
CA LEU A 180 22.02 -3.65 -6.01
C LEU A 180 22.61 -2.25 -5.78
N LYS A 181 23.23 -2.02 -4.62
CA LYS A 181 23.94 -0.75 -4.32
C LYS A 181 25.13 -0.55 -5.26
N ALA A 182 25.88 -1.60 -5.56
CA ALA A 182 27.00 -1.53 -6.50
C ALA A 182 26.53 -1.33 -7.94
N ARG A 183 25.45 -2.01 -8.36
CA ARG A 183 24.89 -1.93 -9.72
C ARG A 183 24.19 -0.61 -10.03
N ALA A 184 23.50 -0.03 -9.05
CA ALA A 184 22.69 1.18 -9.23
C ALA A 184 22.84 2.15 -8.02
N PRO A 185 24.02 2.75 -7.83
CA PRO A 185 24.31 3.56 -6.65
C PRO A 185 23.43 4.81 -6.53
N GLU A 186 23.13 5.48 -7.64
CA GLU A 186 22.28 6.68 -7.65
C GLU A 186 20.84 6.36 -7.25
N LEU A 187 20.26 5.30 -7.85
CA LEU A 187 18.90 4.86 -7.55
C LEU A 187 18.77 4.39 -6.10
N THR A 188 19.71 3.58 -5.61
CA THR A 188 19.67 3.08 -4.23
C THR A 188 19.87 4.20 -3.20
N SER A 189 20.73 5.17 -3.50
CA SER A 189 20.86 6.40 -2.71
C SER A 189 19.57 7.21 -2.69
N TRP A 190 18.93 7.39 -3.84
CA TRP A 190 17.63 8.07 -3.94
C TRP A 190 16.56 7.35 -3.13
N MET A 191 16.42 6.03 -3.28
CA MET A 191 15.47 5.20 -2.52
C MET A 191 15.70 5.31 -1.01
N ALA A 192 16.95 5.35 -0.57
CA ALA A 192 17.30 5.48 0.83
C ALA A 192 17.06 6.90 1.37
N THR A 193 17.17 7.96 0.57
CA THR A 193 17.14 9.34 1.09
C THR A 193 15.81 10.04 0.84
N GLN A 194 15.22 9.82 -0.33
CA GLN A 194 14.04 10.53 -0.81
C GLN A 194 12.74 9.84 -0.42
N ARG A 195 11.67 10.65 -0.36
CA ARG A 195 10.32 10.13 -0.19
C ARG A 195 9.75 9.82 -1.57
N LEU A 196 9.18 8.62 -1.71
CA LEU A 196 8.27 8.32 -2.80
C LEU A 196 7.16 9.38 -2.88
N ALA A 197 6.95 9.89 -4.09
CA ALA A 197 5.82 10.76 -4.41
C ALA A 197 4.49 10.02 -4.15
N ASN A 198 3.41 10.77 -3.92
CA ASN A 198 2.09 10.18 -3.78
C ASN A 198 1.74 9.34 -5.00
N CYS A 199 1.26 8.12 -4.75
CA CYS A 199 0.97 7.14 -5.81
C CYS A 199 2.18 6.83 -6.72
N GLY A 200 3.41 7.07 -6.25
CA GLY A 200 4.62 6.55 -6.88
C GLY A 200 4.77 5.06 -6.61
N ALA A 201 5.33 4.33 -7.57
CA ALA A 201 5.57 2.90 -7.48
C ALA A 201 7.05 2.59 -7.75
N ILE A 202 7.57 1.57 -7.08
CA ILE A 202 8.87 0.97 -7.33
C ILE A 202 8.66 -0.54 -7.36
N ARG A 203 9.23 -1.19 -8.36
CA ARG A 203 9.33 -2.65 -8.41
C ARG A 203 10.64 -3.08 -7.75
N LEU A 204 10.57 -4.14 -6.95
CA LEU A 204 11.73 -4.80 -6.36
C LEU A 204 11.59 -6.30 -6.59
N ASP A 205 12.71 -6.94 -6.89
CA ASP A 205 12.82 -8.38 -6.86
C ASP A 205 13.42 -8.77 -5.50
N LEU A 206 12.83 -9.76 -4.85
CA LEU A 206 13.27 -10.28 -3.56
C LEU A 206 13.99 -11.60 -3.80
N GLU A 207 15.13 -11.80 -3.14
CA GLU A 207 15.98 -13.00 -3.21
C GLU A 207 16.06 -13.66 -1.82
#